data_AF-A0A9X1PIH5-F1
#
_entry.id   AF-A0A9X1PIH5-F1
#
_cell.length_a   1.000
_cell.length_b   1.000
_cell.length_c   1.000
_cell.angle_alpha   90.00
_cell.angle_beta   90.00
_cell.angle_gamma   90.00
#
_symmetry.space_group_name_H-M   'P 1'
#
loop_
_entity.id
_entity.type
_entity.pdbx_description
1 polymer ?
#
loop_
_entity_poly.entity_id
_entity_poly.type
_entity_poly.pdbx_seq_one_letter_code
_entity_poly.pdbx_strand_id
1 'polypeptide(L)'
;MSHWERNYFGESEIRVDDVVFLENGMIVDCLKCPAYVHQYESPYSTATAIRRITIGVKYDRQIKLDVIRSHIFSTIQAAFDFFKIPLDDDLARRYIRHQVPDFDESPFCVPQGLYVVSGMSKYLRGQIITCTTYKPDESRPKLNVCFHQGYSHETNIERLRVIKDPENFDG
;
A
#
# COMPACT_ATOMS: atom_id res chain seq x y z
N MET A 1 4.55 -21.90 -23.29
CA MET A 1 3.30 -21.12 -23.21
C MET A 1 2.20 -22.06 -22.81
N SER A 2 1.65 -21.85 -21.63
CA SER A 2 0.63 -22.73 -21.07
C SER A 2 -0.73 -22.40 -21.66
N HIS A 3 -1.59 -23.39 -21.89
CA HIS A 3 -2.88 -23.24 -22.57
C HIS A 3 -3.90 -22.35 -21.82
N TRP A 4 -3.59 -21.96 -20.58
CA TRP A 4 -4.43 -21.20 -19.67
C TRP A 4 -4.10 -19.69 -19.61
N GLU A 5 -3.04 -19.21 -20.29
CA GLU A 5 -2.63 -17.79 -20.33
C GLU A 5 -2.96 -17.09 -21.65
N ARG A 6 -3.26 -15.79 -21.57
CA ARG A 6 -3.03 -14.84 -22.68
C ARG A 6 -2.24 -13.65 -22.16
N ASN A 7 -1.13 -13.33 -22.83
CA ASN A 7 -0.42 -12.07 -22.61
C ASN A 7 -1.27 -10.91 -23.15
N TYR A 8 -1.39 -9.84 -22.38
CA TYR A 8 -2.05 -8.62 -22.83
C TYR A 8 -1.10 -7.82 -23.74
N PHE A 9 -1.10 -8.11 -25.04
CA PHE A 9 -0.40 -7.30 -26.06
C PHE A 9 -1.34 -6.26 -26.71
N GLY A 10 -2.33 -5.74 -25.97
CA GLY A 10 -3.26 -4.73 -26.48
C GLY A 10 -4.31 -5.22 -27.50
N GLU A 11 -4.31 -6.50 -27.88
CA GLU A 11 -5.21 -7.04 -28.93
C GLU A 11 -6.52 -7.67 -28.39
N SER A 12 -6.61 -8.02 -27.10
CA SER A 12 -7.84 -8.53 -26.49
C SER A 12 -8.32 -7.60 -25.40
N GLU A 13 -9.45 -6.91 -25.58
CA GLU A 13 -10.03 -6.03 -24.55
C GLU A 13 -10.22 -6.78 -23.22
N ILE A 14 -9.59 -6.28 -22.15
CA ILE A 14 -9.90 -6.69 -20.78
C ILE A 14 -11.37 -6.38 -20.52
N ARG A 15 -12.07 -7.31 -19.88
CA ARG A 15 -13.49 -7.20 -19.54
C ARG A 15 -13.69 -7.18 -18.05
N VAL A 16 -14.86 -6.70 -17.64
CA VAL A 16 -15.30 -6.87 -16.25
C VAL A 16 -15.44 -8.36 -16.00
N ASP A 17 -15.09 -8.78 -14.79
CA ASP A 17 -15.02 -10.17 -14.33
C ASP A 17 -13.83 -10.99 -14.86
N ASP A 18 -12.98 -10.43 -15.73
CA ASP A 18 -11.71 -11.08 -16.08
C ASP A 18 -10.83 -11.18 -14.83
N VAL A 19 -10.19 -12.33 -14.66
CA VAL A 19 -9.18 -12.54 -13.62
C VAL A 19 -7.80 -12.26 -14.21
N VAL A 20 -7.02 -11.50 -13.46
CA VAL A 20 -5.72 -10.99 -13.88
C VAL A 20 -4.68 -11.32 -12.82
N PHE A 21 -3.48 -11.66 -13.27
CA PHE A 21 -2.35 -11.89 -12.37
C PHE A 21 -1.49 -10.64 -12.27
N LEU A 22 -1.26 -10.19 -11.04
CA LEU A 22 -0.36 -9.09 -10.72
C LEU A 22 0.94 -9.64 -10.17
N GLU A 23 2.03 -9.38 -10.92
CA GLU A 23 3.38 -9.80 -10.58
C GLU A 23 4.07 -8.82 -9.62
N ASN A 24 5.02 -9.32 -8.85
CA ASN A 24 5.95 -8.49 -8.10
C ASN A 24 6.66 -7.47 -9.01
N GLY A 25 6.79 -6.23 -8.52
CA GLY A 25 7.41 -5.13 -9.27
C GLY A 25 6.47 -4.44 -10.26
N MET A 26 5.21 -4.86 -10.40
CA MET A 26 4.21 -4.08 -11.14
C MET A 26 3.84 -2.81 -10.38
N ILE A 27 3.71 -1.70 -11.11
CA ILE A 27 3.30 -0.41 -10.57
C ILE A 27 1.78 -0.27 -10.79
N VAL A 28 1.05 -0.08 -9.69
CA VAL A 28 -0.41 0.02 -9.69
C VAL A 28 -0.85 1.19 -8.83
N ASP A 29 -2.06 1.68 -9.08
CA ASP A 29 -2.67 2.69 -8.23
C ASP A 29 -3.62 2.03 -7.21
N CYS A 30 -3.31 2.10 -5.94
CA CYS A 30 -4.11 1.63 -4.82
C CYS A 30 -5.21 2.63 -4.43
N LEU A 31 -6.45 2.17 -4.40
CA LEU A 31 -7.58 2.94 -3.89
C LEU A 31 -7.68 2.76 -2.38
N LYS A 32 -7.74 3.87 -1.62
CA LYS A 32 -7.84 3.87 -0.14
C LYS A 32 -6.64 3.24 0.58
N CYS A 33 -5.43 3.44 0.05
CA CYS A 33 -4.21 3.03 0.74
C CYS A 33 -4.02 3.77 2.09
N PRO A 34 -3.38 3.13 3.10
CA PRO A 34 -3.09 3.81 4.37
C PRO A 34 -2.24 5.06 4.19
N ALA A 35 -2.56 6.13 4.93
CA ALA A 35 -1.92 7.43 4.75
C ALA A 35 -0.41 7.45 5.02
N TYR A 36 0.10 6.54 5.87
CA TYR A 36 1.50 6.49 6.28
C TYR A 36 2.45 5.90 5.23
N VAL A 37 1.92 5.23 4.20
CA VAL A 37 2.69 4.57 3.13
C VAL A 37 3.63 5.56 2.42
N HIS A 38 3.35 6.87 2.52
CA HIS A 38 4.03 7.92 1.78
C HIS A 38 4.47 9.11 2.66
N GLN A 39 4.84 8.87 3.93
CA GLN A 39 5.34 9.92 4.86
C GLN A 39 6.45 10.83 4.29
N TYR A 40 7.12 10.41 3.22
CA TYR A 40 8.22 11.14 2.58
C TYR A 40 7.96 11.53 1.11
N GLU A 41 6.76 11.28 0.58
CA GLU A 41 6.40 11.80 -0.74
C GLU A 41 6.12 13.30 -0.68
N SER A 42 6.21 13.95 -1.84
CA SER A 42 5.96 15.37 -2.00
C SER A 42 4.67 15.80 -1.28
N PRO A 43 4.65 16.91 -0.52
CA PRO A 43 3.48 17.36 0.23
C PRO A 43 2.25 17.61 -0.65
N TYR A 44 2.44 17.76 -1.96
CA TYR A 44 1.36 17.91 -2.94
C TYR A 44 0.70 16.59 -3.34
N SER A 45 1.33 15.44 -3.05
CA SER A 45 0.78 14.11 -3.33
C SER A 45 -0.26 13.70 -2.29
N THR A 46 -0.15 14.15 -1.04
CA THR A 46 -0.94 13.70 0.12
C THR A 46 -2.44 13.96 0.03
N ALA A 47 -2.92 14.69 -0.99
CA ALA A 47 -4.33 15.02 -1.19
C ALA A 47 -5.14 14.04 -2.08
N THR A 48 -4.54 13.03 -2.72
CA THR A 48 -5.28 12.14 -3.65
C THR A 48 -5.85 10.88 -2.98
N ALA A 49 -7.08 10.49 -3.34
CA ALA A 49 -7.70 9.23 -2.89
C ALA A 49 -7.08 7.97 -3.54
N ILE A 50 -6.23 8.17 -4.55
CA ILE A 50 -5.58 7.17 -5.40
C ILE A 50 -4.06 7.31 -5.20
N ARG A 51 -3.37 6.18 -4.96
CA ARG A 51 -1.95 6.15 -4.57
C ARG A 51 -1.15 5.16 -5.36
N ARG A 52 0.00 5.55 -5.91
CA ARG A 52 0.86 4.67 -6.69
C ARG A 52 1.71 3.79 -5.77
N ILE A 53 1.70 2.48 -5.99
CA ILE A 53 2.46 1.51 -5.22
C ILE A 53 3.06 0.45 -6.13
N THR A 54 4.04 -0.28 -5.61
CA THR A 54 4.66 -1.41 -6.28
C THR A 54 4.20 -2.71 -5.63
N ILE A 55 3.67 -3.63 -6.43
CA ILE A 55 3.24 -4.96 -5.97
C ILE A 55 4.41 -5.71 -5.34
N GLY A 56 4.18 -6.30 -4.18
CA GLY A 56 5.16 -7.08 -3.41
C GLY A 56 6.10 -6.25 -2.53
N VAL A 57 6.05 -4.92 -2.59
CA VAL A 57 6.86 -4.04 -1.73
C VAL A 57 6.15 -3.84 -0.39
N LYS A 58 6.91 -4.01 0.69
CA LYS A 58 6.46 -3.70 2.05
C LYS A 58 6.67 -2.22 2.35
N TYR A 59 5.63 -1.58 2.85
CA TYR A 59 5.61 -0.21 3.28
C TYR A 59 5.44 -0.17 4.79
N ASP A 60 6.56 0.04 5.48
CA ASP A 60 6.58 0.12 6.94
C ASP A 60 6.02 1.46 7.41
N ARG A 61 5.17 1.42 8.43
CA ARG A 61 4.80 2.64 9.14
C ARG A 61 5.97 3.06 10.00
N GLN A 62 6.74 4.06 9.56
CA GLN A 62 7.75 4.66 10.41
C GLN A 62 7.11 5.54 11.47
N ILE A 63 6.63 4.92 12.55
CA ILE A 63 6.27 5.67 13.75
C ILE A 63 7.58 6.23 14.30
N LYS A 64 7.71 7.56 14.33
CA LYS A 64 8.86 8.24 14.93
C LYS A 64 8.76 8.17 16.47
N LEU A 65 8.71 6.96 17.02
CA LEU A 65 8.58 6.71 18.45
C LEU A 65 9.67 7.43 19.23
N ASP A 66 10.89 7.48 18.69
CA ASP A 66 11.98 8.23 19.31
C ASP A 66 11.71 9.73 19.37
N VAL A 67 11.04 10.31 18.37
CA VAL A 67 10.65 11.72 18.39
C VAL A 67 9.55 11.96 19.44
N ILE A 68 8.55 11.08 19.51
CA ILE A 68 7.48 11.17 20.51
C ILE A 68 8.06 11.03 21.92
N ARG A 69 8.88 10.00 22.16
CA ARG A 69 9.57 9.76 23.44
C ARG A 69 10.45 10.95 23.82
N SER A 70 11.18 11.51 22.87
CA SER A 70 12.00 12.72 23.10
C SER A 70 11.14 13.95 23.44
N HIS A 71 10.00 14.12 22.77
CA HIS A 71 9.10 15.23 23.06
C HIS A 71 8.46 15.12 24.45
N ILE A 72 8.01 13.92 24.83
CA ILE A 72 7.50 13.64 26.19
C ILE A 72 8.60 13.90 27.22
N PHE A 73 9.82 13.42 26.97
CA PHE A 73 10.96 13.65 27.85
C PHE A 73 11.20 15.15 28.06
N SER A 74 11.25 15.93 26.97
CA SER A 74 11.45 17.38 27.04
C SER A 74 10.35 18.09 27.85
N THR A 75 9.11 17.59 27.79
CA THR A 75 7.97 18.13 28.52
C THR A 75 8.06 17.82 30.01
N ILE A 76 8.44 16.59 30.38
CA ILE A 76 8.68 16.19 31.77
C ILE A 76 9.83 17.01 32.35
N GLN A 77 10.93 17.13 31.61
CA GLN A 77 12.09 17.93 32.01
C GLN A 77 11.70 19.38 32.30
N ALA A 78 10.98 20.03 31.37
CA ALA A 78 10.52 21.40 31.56
C ALA A 78 9.62 21.57 32.81
N ALA A 79 8.77 20.58 33.13
CA ALA A 79 7.93 20.61 34.32
C ALA A 79 8.76 20.49 35.61
N PHE A 80 9.72 19.56 35.66
CA PHE A 80 10.59 19.38 36.82
C PHE A 80 11.49 20.61 37.05
N ASP A 81 12.02 21.19 35.97
CA ASP A 81 12.79 22.44 36.02
C ASP A 81 11.94 23.60 36.56
N PHE A 82 10.68 23.72 36.12
CA PHE A 82 9.75 24.74 36.60
C PHE A 82 9.50 24.63 38.12
N PHE A 83 9.34 23.41 38.64
CA PHE A 83 9.17 23.16 40.07
C PHE A 83 10.49 23.09 40.86
N LYS A 84 11.65 23.22 40.20
CA LYS A 84 13.00 23.07 40.79
C LYS A 84 13.21 21.71 41.49
N ILE A 85 12.64 20.66 40.92
CA ILE A 85 12.77 19.29 41.42
C ILE A 85 13.89 18.61 40.63
N PRO A 86 14.87 17.95 41.28
CA PRO A 86 15.88 17.18 40.55
C PRO A 86 15.22 16.01 39.80
N LEU A 87 15.46 15.93 38.50
CA LEU A 87 15.00 14.84 37.65
C LEU A 87 16.13 13.81 37.47
N ASP A 88 15.80 12.54 37.66
CA ASP A 88 16.64 11.42 37.21
C ASP A 88 16.28 11.10 35.75
N ASP A 89 17.13 11.56 34.83
CA ASP A 89 16.97 11.36 33.39
C ASP A 89 16.83 9.89 33.00
N ASP A 90 17.55 9.01 33.70
CA ASP A 90 17.64 7.60 33.40
C ASP A 90 16.35 6.87 33.80
N LEU A 91 15.80 7.21 34.98
CA LEU A 91 14.50 6.75 35.43
C LEU A 91 13.37 7.28 34.53
N ALA A 92 13.42 8.57 34.16
CA ALA A 92 12.42 9.20 33.30
C ALA A 92 12.39 8.55 31.90
N ARG A 93 13.55 8.32 31.28
CA ARG A 93 13.64 7.63 29.98
C ARG A 93 13.09 6.20 30.04
N ARG A 94 13.37 5.46 31.12
CA ARG A 94 12.81 4.11 31.33
C ARG A 94 11.29 4.15 31.50
N TYR A 95 10.79 5.09 32.30
CA TYR A 95 9.35 5.31 32.46
C TYR A 95 8.67 5.62 31.12
N ILE A 96 9.23 6.53 30.32
CA ILE A 96 8.68 6.88 29.00
C ILE A 96 8.69 5.68 28.04
N ARG A 97 9.77 4.88 28.00
CA ARG A 97 9.80 3.66 27.18
C ARG A 97 8.75 2.64 27.62
N HIS A 98 8.46 2.55 28.91
CA HIS A 98 7.40 1.69 29.42
C HIS A 98 5.99 2.21 29.07
N GLN A 99 5.78 3.53 29.12
CA GLN A 99 4.48 4.14 28.81
C GLN A 99 4.20 4.23 27.32
N VAL A 100 5.24 4.39 26.51
CA VAL A 100 5.17 4.39 25.04
C VAL A 100 5.94 3.16 24.56
N PRO A 101 5.33 1.97 24.59
CA PRO A 101 5.97 0.74 24.13
C PRO A 101 6.24 0.82 22.62
N ASP A 102 7.14 -0.03 22.15
CA ASP A 102 7.30 -0.24 20.71
C ASP A 102 5.98 -0.83 20.16
N PHE A 103 5.50 -0.26 19.05
CA PHE A 103 4.34 -0.81 18.35
C PHE A 103 4.85 -1.60 17.16
N ASP A 104 4.65 -2.92 17.18
CA ASP A 104 4.78 -3.76 15.99
C ASP A 104 3.53 -3.58 15.13
N GLU A 105 3.47 -2.48 14.39
CA GLU A 105 2.47 -2.35 13.34
C GLU A 105 2.90 -3.13 12.09
N SER A 106 2.01 -3.98 11.60
CA SER A 106 2.28 -4.79 10.41
C SER A 106 2.49 -3.89 9.19
N PRO A 107 3.54 -4.16 8.37
CA PRO A 107 3.76 -3.39 7.15
C PRO A 107 2.56 -3.52 6.22
N PHE A 108 2.26 -2.42 5.53
CA PHE A 108 1.30 -2.48 4.44
C PHE A 108 1.98 -3.08 3.21
N CYS A 109 1.33 -4.04 2.56
CA CYS A 109 1.81 -4.64 1.33
C CYS A 109 0.62 -5.03 0.46
N VAL A 110 0.70 -4.73 -0.83
CA VAL A 110 -0.20 -5.33 -1.81
C VAL A 110 0.52 -6.52 -2.43
N PRO A 111 0.10 -7.75 -2.11
CA PRO A 111 0.82 -8.94 -2.52
C PRO A 111 0.60 -9.24 -4.01
N GLN A 112 1.54 -9.98 -4.61
CA GLN A 112 1.28 -10.61 -5.90
C GLN A 112 0.09 -11.56 -5.81
N GLY A 113 -0.56 -11.81 -6.95
CA GLY A 113 -1.64 -12.77 -7.01
C GLY A 113 -2.71 -12.46 -8.03
N LEU A 114 -3.82 -13.17 -7.86
CA LEU A 114 -5.00 -13.03 -8.70
C LEU A 114 -5.89 -11.89 -8.20
N TYR A 115 -6.29 -11.06 -9.13
CA TYR A 115 -7.24 -9.97 -8.93
C TYR A 115 -8.32 -10.09 -10.00
N VAL A 116 -9.55 -9.73 -9.68
CA VAL A 116 -10.66 -9.70 -10.63
C VAL A 116 -10.94 -8.26 -11.05
N VAL A 117 -11.16 -8.04 -12.34
CA VAL A 117 -11.56 -6.74 -12.87
C VAL A 117 -12.98 -6.45 -12.41
N SER A 118 -13.10 -5.50 -11.50
CA SER A 118 -14.37 -5.11 -10.86
C SER A 118 -15.08 -3.96 -11.55
N GLY A 119 -14.36 -3.19 -12.37
CA GLY A 119 -14.93 -2.04 -13.06
C GLY A 119 -13.98 -1.46 -14.09
N MET A 120 -14.56 -0.79 -15.08
CA MET A 120 -13.83 -0.04 -16.09
C MET A 120 -14.51 1.31 -16.31
N SER A 121 -13.74 2.39 -16.19
CA SER A 121 -14.22 3.74 -16.44
C SER A 121 -13.52 4.30 -17.67
N LYS A 122 -14.29 4.54 -18.74
CA LYS A 122 -13.78 5.11 -19.99
C LYS A 122 -13.69 6.63 -19.86
N TYR A 123 -12.59 7.18 -20.37
CA TYR A 123 -12.33 8.61 -20.49
C TYR A 123 -12.00 8.94 -21.95
N LEU A 124 -11.98 10.23 -22.29
CA LEU A 124 -11.80 10.75 -23.66
C LEU A 124 -10.58 10.20 -24.41
N ARG A 125 -9.52 9.75 -23.73
CA ARG A 125 -8.27 9.26 -24.32
C ARG A 125 -7.75 7.98 -23.68
N GLY A 126 -8.61 7.21 -23.01
CA GLY A 126 -8.19 5.96 -22.39
C GLY A 126 -9.20 5.43 -21.38
N GLN A 127 -8.77 4.51 -20.52
CA GLN A 127 -9.63 3.88 -19.52
C GLN A 127 -8.90 3.58 -18.23
N ILE A 128 -9.62 3.64 -17.12
CA ILE A 128 -9.16 3.15 -15.82
C ILE A 128 -9.78 1.78 -15.61
N ILE A 129 -8.93 0.78 -15.36
CA ILE A 129 -9.35 -0.58 -15.02
C ILE A 129 -9.17 -0.74 -13.52
N THR A 130 -10.25 -1.04 -12.80
CA THR A 130 -10.23 -1.27 -11.36
C THR A 130 -10.31 -2.76 -11.08
N CYS A 131 -9.35 -3.27 -10.31
CA CYS A 131 -9.27 -4.66 -9.91
C CYS A 131 -9.43 -4.80 -8.40
N THR A 132 -10.06 -5.89 -7.96
CA THR A 132 -10.15 -6.29 -6.56
C THR A 132 -9.51 -7.65 -6.33
N THR A 133 -9.02 -7.94 -5.13
CA THR A 133 -8.49 -9.28 -4.79
C THR A 133 -9.47 -10.38 -5.21
N TYR A 134 -9.00 -11.39 -5.96
CA TYR A 134 -9.81 -12.56 -6.32
C TYR A 134 -9.97 -13.47 -5.09
N LYS A 135 -11.22 -13.81 -4.73
CA LYS A 135 -11.58 -14.64 -3.56
C LYS A 135 -10.84 -14.22 -2.26
N PRO A 136 -11.15 -13.03 -1.70
CA PRO A 136 -10.51 -12.58 -0.46
C PRO A 136 -10.88 -13.48 0.72
N ASP A 137 -9.93 -13.69 1.63
CA ASP A 137 -10.08 -14.48 2.86
C ASP A 137 -9.30 -13.82 4.02
N GLU A 138 -9.21 -14.49 5.17
CA GLU A 138 -8.48 -13.97 6.34
C GLU A 138 -6.98 -13.75 6.09
N SER A 139 -6.40 -14.51 5.15
CA SER A 139 -4.98 -14.41 4.76
C SER A 139 -4.73 -13.41 3.62
N ARG A 140 -5.76 -13.12 2.81
CA ARG A 140 -5.70 -12.22 1.64
C ARG A 140 -6.83 -11.19 1.72
N PRO A 141 -6.55 -9.99 2.30
CA PRO A 141 -7.59 -8.98 2.45
C PRO A 141 -8.08 -8.48 1.09
N LYS A 142 -9.31 -7.96 1.08
CA LYS A 142 -9.87 -7.29 -0.09
C LYS A 142 -9.14 -5.97 -0.33
N LEU A 143 -8.35 -5.94 -1.39
CA LEU A 143 -7.61 -4.77 -1.86
C LEU A 143 -8.23 -4.29 -3.17
N ASN A 144 -8.20 -2.97 -3.39
CA ASN A 144 -8.69 -2.35 -4.61
C ASN A 144 -7.52 -1.60 -5.27
N VAL A 145 -7.18 -2.01 -6.48
CA VAL A 145 -6.08 -1.41 -7.26
C VAL A 145 -6.59 -1.01 -8.64
N CYS A 146 -5.90 -0.12 -9.33
CA CYS A 146 -6.27 0.31 -10.66
C CYS A 146 -5.08 0.54 -11.58
N PHE A 147 -5.38 0.40 -12.87
CA PHE A 147 -4.47 0.59 -13.99
C PHE A 147 -5.04 1.64 -14.92
N HIS A 148 -4.16 2.44 -15.52
CA HIS A 148 -4.52 3.36 -16.57
C HIS A 148 -4.09 2.79 -17.92
N GLN A 149 -5.00 2.79 -18.89
CA GLN A 149 -4.77 2.34 -20.26
C GLN A 149 -5.06 3.46 -21.24
N GLY A 150 -4.26 3.57 -22.32
CA GLY A 150 -4.45 4.55 -23.39
C GLY A 150 -3.84 5.93 -23.09
N TYR A 151 -3.33 6.14 -21.88
CA TYR A 151 -2.59 7.33 -21.46
C TYR A 151 -1.11 7.00 -21.23
N SER A 152 -0.22 7.98 -21.40
CA SER A 152 1.12 7.90 -20.81
C SER A 152 0.98 7.99 -19.29
N HIS A 153 0.88 6.84 -18.63
CA HIS A 153 0.77 6.71 -17.18
C HIS A 153 1.76 5.66 -16.70
N GLU A 154 2.34 5.84 -15.52
CA GLU A 154 3.38 4.96 -14.98
C GLU A 154 2.85 3.62 -14.43
N THR A 155 1.55 3.35 -14.58
CA THR A 155 1.00 2.02 -14.26
C THR A 155 1.30 1.07 -15.39
N ASN A 156 1.97 -0.04 -15.09
CA ASN A 156 2.48 -0.97 -16.10
C ASN A 156 1.44 -2.02 -16.51
N ILE A 157 0.34 -1.56 -17.12
CA ILE A 157 -0.77 -2.43 -17.54
C ILE A 157 -0.35 -3.45 -18.59
N GLU A 158 0.64 -3.13 -19.42
CA GLU A 158 1.22 -4.02 -20.43
C GLU A 158 1.87 -5.28 -19.85
N ARG A 159 2.20 -5.29 -18.55
CA ARG A 159 2.73 -6.48 -17.85
C ARG A 159 1.64 -7.38 -17.28
N LEU A 160 0.36 -7.00 -17.42
CA LEU A 160 -0.77 -7.72 -16.87
C LEU A 160 -1.09 -8.98 -17.68
N ARG A 161 -1.30 -10.11 -17.00
CA ARG A 161 -1.71 -11.38 -17.62
C ARG A 161 -3.16 -11.66 -17.29
N VAL A 162 -3.96 -11.98 -18.31
CA VAL A 162 -5.35 -12.43 -18.11
C VAL A 162 -5.36 -13.95 -17.97
N ILE A 163 -5.93 -14.44 -16.88
CA ILE A 163 -5.96 -15.85 -16.49
C ILE A 163 -7.34 -16.42 -16.81
N LYS A 164 -7.38 -17.44 -17.68
CA LYS A 164 -8.66 -18.05 -18.11
C LYS A 164 -9.20 -19.08 -17.13
N ASP A 165 -8.30 -19.77 -16.45
CA ASP A 165 -8.63 -20.80 -15.46
C ASP A 165 -7.95 -20.45 -14.13
N PRO A 166 -8.55 -19.55 -13.33
CA PRO A 166 -7.94 -19.07 -12.10
C PRO A 166 -7.89 -20.13 -11.00
N GLU A 167 -8.68 -21.20 -11.09
CA GLU A 167 -8.71 -22.29 -10.09
C GLU A 167 -7.50 -23.22 -10.23
N ASN A 168 -6.94 -23.34 -11.44
CA ASN A 168 -5.80 -24.20 -11.75
C ASN A 168 -4.51 -23.42 -12.05
N PHE A 169 -4.45 -22.14 -11.63
CA PHE A 169 -3.31 -21.27 -11.87
C PHE A 169 -2.23 -21.44 -10.79
N ASP A 170 -1.10 -22.03 -11.17
CA ASP A 170 0.13 -22.02 -10.38
C ASP A 170 0.94 -20.77 -10.73
N GLY A 171 0.81 -19.74 -9.89
CA GLY A 171 1.43 -18.41 -10.07
C GLY A 171 2.86 -18.26 -9.57
#